data_AF-A0A964U7W3-F1
#
_entry.id   AF-A0A964U7W3-F1
#
_cell.length_a   1.000
_cell.length_b   1.000
_cell.length_c   1.000
_cell.angle_alpha   90.00
_cell.angle_beta   90.00
_cell.angle_gamma   90.00
#
_symmetry.space_group_name_H-M   'P 1'
#
loop_
_entity.id
_entity.type
_entity.pdbx_description
1 polymer ?
#
loop_
_entity_poly.entity_id
_entity_poly.type
_entity_poly.pdbx_seq_one_letter_code
_entity_poly.pdbx_strand_id
1 'polypeptide(L)' 'MKHHLMIVLGLILAGVFAWRAGEAIAEPGLGLRELYVAGGFLISAALIWSGVREWRASRS' A
#
# COMPACT_ATOMS: atom_id res chain seq x y z
N MET A 1 -20.00 1.34 -0.39
CA MET A 1 -19.36 1.76 -1.66
C MET A 1 -17.97 2.35 -1.45
N LYS A 2 -17.80 3.38 -0.59
CA LYS A 2 -16.52 4.10 -0.41
C LYS A 2 -15.37 3.23 0.15
N HIS A 3 -15.66 2.41 1.16
CA HIS A 3 -14.63 1.56 1.80
C HIS A 3 -14.10 0.44 0.89
N HIS A 4 -14.92 -0.16 0.02
CA HIS A 4 -14.44 -1.15 -0.95
C HIS A 4 -13.43 -0.55 -1.93
N LEU A 5 -13.67 0.68 -2.38
CA LEU A 5 -12.76 1.37 -3.28
C LEU A 5 -11.40 1.65 -2.62
N MET A 6 -11.39 2.06 -1.34
CA MET A 6 -10.16 2.30 -0.58
C MET A 6 -9.35 1.02 -0.37
N ILE A 7 -10.03 -0.09 -0.04
CA ILE A 7 -9.37 -1.40 0.14
C ILE A 7 -8.80 -1.89 -1.20
N VAL A 8 -9.57 -1.83 -2.28
CA VAL A 8 -9.12 -2.26 -3.62
C VAL A 8 -7.96 -1.41 -4.10
N LEU A 9 -8.05 -0.08 -3.96
CA LEU A 9 -6.96 0.83 -4.36
C LEU A 9 -5.70 0.58 -3.53
N GLY A 10 -5.84 0.34 -2.23
CA GLY A 10 -4.72 -0.01 -1.36
C GLY A 10 -4.07 -1.34 -1.73
N LEU A 11 -4.87 -2.34 -2.11
CA LEU A 11 -4.39 -3.65 -2.59
C LEU A 11 -3.65 -3.55 -3.92
N ILE A 12 -4.17 -2.76 -4.87
CA ILE A 12 -3.51 -2.50 -6.16
C ILE A 12 -2.16 -1.82 -5.93
N LEU A 13 -2.13 -0.75 -5.12
CA LEU A 13 -0.89 -0.06 -4.78
C LEU A 13 0.11 -0.98 -4.08
N ALA A 14 -0.34 -1.80 -3.13
CA ALA A 14 0.51 -2.78 -2.46
C ALA A 14 1.14 -3.77 -3.45
N GLY A 15 0.38 -4.24 -4.45
CA GLY A 15 0.89 -5.11 -5.50
C GLY A 15 1.95 -4.43 -6.39
N VAL A 16 1.71 -3.19 -6.80
CA VAL A 16 2.69 -2.40 -7.58
C VAL A 16 3.97 -2.17 -6.79
N PHE A 17 3.85 -1.79 -5.51
CA PHE A 17 5.02 -1.56 -4.66
C PHE A 17 5.75 -2.85 -4.28
N ALA A 18 5.06 -3.99 -4.18
CA ALA A 18 5.69 -5.30 -4.03
C ALA A 18 6.57 -5.67 -5.21
N TRP A 19 6.10 -5.42 -6.44
CA TRP A 19 6.93 -5.58 -7.63
C TRP A 19 8.17 -4.67 -7.60
N ARG A 20 7.96 -3.37 -7.32
CA ARG A 20 9.06 -2.39 -7.21
C ARG A 20 10.05 -2.72 -6.09
N ALA A 21 9.58 -3.33 -5.00
CA ALA A 21 10.44 -3.82 -3.93
C ALA A 21 11.32 -4.99 -4.39
N GLY A 22 10.76 -5.93 -5.16
CA GLY A 22 11.54 -7.00 -5.79
C GLY A 22 12.66 -6.45 -6.66
N GLU A 23 12.36 -5.44 -7.48
CA GLU A 23 13.38 -4.78 -8.29
C GLU A 23 14.39 -3.96 -7.44
N ALA A 24 13.99 -3.42 -6.29
CA ALA A 24 14.88 -2.73 -5.35
C ALA A 24 15.83 -3.69 -4.61
N ILE A 25 15.37 -4.90 -4.31
CA ILE A 25 16.18 -5.95 -3.72
C ILE A 25 17.16 -6.54 -4.74
N ALA A 26 16.75 -6.65 -6.01
CA ALA A 26 17.59 -7.17 -7.09
C ALA A 26 18.76 -6.23 -7.44
N GLU A 27 18.55 -4.91 -7.34
CA GLU A 27 19.58 -3.89 -7.52
C GLU A 27 19.69 -3.04 -6.24
N PRO A 28 20.34 -3.57 -5.20
CA PRO A 28 20.43 -2.90 -3.92
C PRO A 28 21.31 -1.65 -4.03
N GLY A 29 20.77 -0.53 -3.55
CA GLY A 29 21.49 0.73 -3.48
C GLY A 29 20.82 1.65 -2.47
N LEU A 30 21.57 2.08 -1.45
CA LEU A 30 21.13 2.99 -0.38
C LEU A 30 20.73 4.36 -0.96
N GLY A 31 19.49 4.48 -1.41
CA GLY A 31 19.08 5.56 -2.28
C GLY A 31 17.61 5.94 -2.19
N LEU A 32 17.24 7.04 -2.87
CA LEU A 32 15.88 7.58 -2.92
C LEU A 32 14.83 6.56 -3.39
N ARG A 33 15.25 5.53 -4.12
CA ARG A 33 14.39 4.46 -4.63
C ARG A 33 13.84 3.57 -3.52
N GLU A 34 14.62 3.22 -2.51
CA GLU A 34 14.16 2.41 -1.38
C GLU A 34 13.20 3.19 -0.51
N LEU A 35 13.49 4.49 -0.29
CA LEU A 35 12.59 5.39 0.41
C LEU A 35 11.25 5.55 -0.32
N TYR A 36 11.28 5.64 -1.65
CA TYR A 36 10.08 5.68 -2.48
C TYR A 36 9.25 4.38 -2.35
N VAL A 37 9.91 3.22 -2.40
CA VAL A 37 9.22 1.93 -2.23
C VAL A 37 8.63 1.79 -0.83
N ALA A 38 9.39 2.14 0.21
CA ALA A 38 8.92 2.11 1.59
C ALA A 38 7.74 3.06 1.82
N GLY A 39 7.80 4.28 1.27
CA GLY A 39 6.71 5.25 1.31
C GLY A 39 5.45 4.72 0.62
N GLY A 40 5.60 4.05 -0.52
CA GLY A 40 4.50 3.40 -1.23
C GLY A 40 3.81 2.31 -0.43
N PHE A 41 4.56 1.48 0.28
CA PHE A 41 3.98 0.49 1.19
C PHE A 41 3.25 1.14 2.36
N LEU A 42 3.81 2.18 2.96
CA LEU A 42 3.15 2.91 4.06
C LEU A 42 1.81 3.49 3.62
N ILE A 43 1.76 4.13 2.44
CA ILE A 43 0.52 4.68 1.89
C ILE A 43 -0.50 3.56 1.61
N SER A 44 -0.05 2.46 1.00
CA SER A 44 -0.91 1.31 0.70
C SER A 44 -1.52 0.71 1.96
N ALA A 45 -0.69 0.49 2.99
CA ALA A 45 -1.12 -0.05 4.28
C ALA A 45 -2.11 0.90 4.98
N ALA A 46 -1.85 2.21 4.97
CA ALA A 46 -2.75 3.21 5.54
C ALA A 46 -4.12 3.21 4.83
N LEU A 47 -4.14 3.07 3.51
CA LEU A 47 -5.37 3.05 2.71
C LEU A 47 -6.22 1.82 3.01
N ILE A 48 -5.58 0.63 3.07
CA ILE A 48 -6.25 -0.63 3.44
C ILE A 48 -6.81 -0.52 4.86
N TRP A 49 -6.00 -0.05 5.81
CA TRP A 49 -6.41 0.09 7.21
C TRP A 49 -7.62 1.02 7.36
N SER A 50 -7.58 2.18 6.68
CA SER A 50 -8.66 3.15 6.71
C SER A 50 -9.96 2.56 6.13
N GLY A 51 -9.88 1.88 4.98
CA GLY A 51 -11.03 1.20 4.38
C GLY A 51 -11.60 0.10 5.27
N VAL A 52 -10.76 -0.71 5.93
CA VAL A 52 -11.18 -1.75 6.88
C VAL A 52 -11.81 -1.13 8.13
N ARG A 53 -11.30 -0.01 8.63
CA ARG A 53 -11.87 0.70 9.78
C ARG A 53 -13.28 1.21 9.46
N GLU A 54 -13.46 1.83 8.30
CA GLU A 54 -14.79 2.27 7.84
C GLU A 54 -15.76 1.11 7.62
N TRP A 55 -15.29 -0.01 7.08
CA TRP A 55 -16.11 -1.21 6.95
C TRP A 55 -16.56 -1.77 8.31
N ARG A 56 -15.68 -1.76 9.33
CA ARG A 56 -16.07 -2.15 10.69
C ARG A 56 -17.06 -1.17 11.31
N ALA A 57 -16.83 0.13 11.16
CA ALA A 57 -17.69 1.17 11.73
C ALA A 57 -19.09 1.23 11.07
N SER A 58 -19.22 0.80 9.81
CA SER A 58 -20.52 0.69 9.14
C SER A 58 -21.28 -0.59 9.47
N ARG A 59 -20.68 -1.47 10.28
CA ARG A 59 -21.25 -2.74 10.72
C ARG A 59 -21.64 -2.75 12.20
N SER A 60 -21.33 -1.68 12.94
CA SER A 60 -21.77 -1.41 14.33
C SER A 60 -23.00 -0.53 14.34
#